data_AF-A0A7W0NC30-F1
#
_entry.id   AF-A0A7W0NC30-F1
#
_cell.length_a   1.000
_cell.length_b   1.000
_cell.length_c   1.000
_cell.angle_alpha   90.00
_cell.angle_beta   90.00
_cell.angle_gamma   90.00
#
_symmetry.space_group_name_H-M   'P 1'
#
loop_
_entity.id
_entity.type
_entity.pdbx_description
1 polymer ?
#
loop_
_entity_poly.entity_id
_entity_poly.type
_entity_poly.pdbx_seq_one_letter_code
_entity_poly.pdbx_strand_id
1 'polypeptide(L)'
;MTAPASSGPNPLCDVGRTHPRDRHRMRPVEGELGVWVCDRHGLFARVEEPGKAAELERGDPMPLHDGGAGVMVRTGDERPGGVLLYYRAAG
;
A
#
# COMPACT_ATOMS: atom_id res chain seq x y z
N MET A 1 10.20 -11.89 29.52
CA MET A 1 9.42 -10.64 29.46
C MET A 1 8.58 -10.71 28.19
N THR A 2 7.29 -11.05 28.32
CA THR A 2 6.37 -11.19 27.17
C THR A 2 5.74 -9.83 26.91
N ALA A 3 6.03 -9.22 25.75
CA ALA A 3 5.42 -7.96 25.36
C ALA A 3 3.88 -8.10 25.27
N PRO A 4 3.09 -7.12 25.72
CA PRO A 4 1.64 -7.18 25.58
C PRO A 4 1.25 -7.22 24.11
N ALA A 5 0.31 -8.09 23.75
CA ALA A 5 -0.30 -8.09 22.44
C ALA A 5 -0.99 -6.74 22.22
N SER A 6 -0.48 -5.92 21.29
CA SER A 6 -1.11 -4.65 20.93
C SER A 6 -2.55 -4.90 20.48
N SER A 7 -3.51 -4.42 21.27
CA SER A 7 -4.93 -4.28 20.92
C SER A 7 -5.20 -3.09 19.99
N GLY A 8 -4.17 -2.60 19.29
CA GLY A 8 -4.28 -1.52 18.31
C GLY A 8 -4.93 -1.97 17.00
N PRO A 9 -5.32 -1.01 16.14
CA PRO A 9 -5.85 -1.30 14.80
C PRO A 9 -4.87 -2.20 14.02
N ASN A 10 -5.42 -3.10 13.18
CA ASN A 10 -4.58 -4.00 12.38
C ASN A 10 -3.64 -3.14 11.52
N PRO A 11 -2.31 -3.27 11.67
CA PRO A 11 -1.37 -2.49 10.87
C PRO A 11 -1.60 -2.78 9.39
N LEU A 12 -1.34 -1.80 8.52
CA LEU A 12 -1.50 -2.01 7.07
C LEU A 12 -0.35 -2.86 6.50
N CYS A 13 -0.60 -3.51 5.36
CA CYS A 13 0.49 -4.12 4.60
C CYS A 13 1.45 -3.02 4.15
N ASP A 14 2.76 -3.30 4.21
CA ASP A 14 3.80 -2.35 3.84
C ASP A 14 4.84 -3.07 2.96
N VAL A 15 5.39 -2.34 1.99
CA VAL A 15 6.34 -2.87 1.02
C VAL A 15 7.68 -3.18 1.70
N GLY A 16 8.10 -4.44 1.63
CA GLY A 16 9.36 -4.91 2.21
C GLY A 16 9.30 -5.23 3.72
N ARG A 17 8.14 -5.10 4.36
CA ARG A 17 7.93 -5.51 5.76
C ARG A 17 6.99 -6.70 5.85
N THR A 18 7.20 -7.55 6.85
CA THR A 18 6.24 -8.62 7.16
C THR A 18 5.11 -8.04 7.99
N HIS A 19 3.87 -8.25 7.55
CA HIS A 19 2.69 -7.88 8.30
C HIS A 19 2.73 -8.60 9.67
N PRO A 20 2.72 -7.85 10.79
CA PRO A 20 3.06 -8.43 12.10
C PRO A 20 2.00 -9.39 12.62
N ARG A 21 0.72 -9.16 12.31
CA ARG A 21 -0.41 -10.03 12.71
C ARG A 21 -0.59 -11.20 11.76
N ASP A 22 -0.89 -10.91 10.50
CA ASP A 22 -1.27 -11.91 9.50
C ASP A 22 -0.10 -12.55 8.75
N ARG A 23 1.15 -12.22 9.10
CA ARG A 23 2.41 -12.87 8.64
C ARG A 23 2.60 -13.00 7.12
N HIS A 24 2.03 -12.10 6.33
CA HIS A 24 2.24 -12.02 4.88
C HIS A 24 3.07 -10.78 4.52
N ARG A 25 3.49 -10.68 3.25
CA ARG A 25 4.25 -9.56 2.71
C ARG A 25 3.60 -9.11 1.41
N MET A 26 3.76 -7.83 1.07
CA MET A 26 3.46 -7.38 -0.28
C MET A 26 4.48 -8.00 -1.25
N ARG A 27 4.01 -8.44 -2.41
CA ARG A 27 4.84 -8.97 -3.50
C ARG A 27 4.74 -8.08 -4.73
N PRO A 28 5.77 -8.00 -5.57
CA PRO A 28 5.66 -7.30 -6.86
C PRO A 28 4.50 -7.88 -7.68
N VAL A 29 3.77 -7.02 -8.38
CA VAL A 29 2.80 -7.45 -9.39
C VAL A 29 3.57 -7.88 -10.63
N GLU A 30 3.22 -9.04 -11.18
CA GLU A 30 3.88 -9.57 -12.37
C GLU A 30 3.53 -8.73 -13.59
N GLY A 31 4.54 -8.32 -14.36
CA GLY A 31 4.37 -7.46 -15.53
C GLY A 31 4.30 -5.95 -15.24
N GLU A 32 4.14 -5.56 -13.98
CA GLU A 32 4.00 -4.15 -13.57
C GLU A 32 5.19 -3.66 -12.75
N LEU A 33 6.00 -2.79 -13.36
CA LEU A 33 7.19 -2.24 -12.70
C LEU A 33 6.80 -1.24 -11.61
N GLY A 34 7.34 -1.45 -10.40
CA GLY A 34 7.12 -0.53 -9.29
C GLY A 34 5.73 -0.61 -8.67
N VAL A 35 5.00 -1.72 -8.90
CA VAL A 35 3.71 -2.00 -8.26
C VAL A 35 3.84 -3.25 -7.39
N TRP A 36 3.26 -3.18 -6.19
CA TRP A 36 3.19 -4.30 -5.25
C TRP A 36 1.74 -4.58 -4.86
N VAL A 37 1.45 -5.83 -4.54
CA VAL A 37 0.14 -6.31 -4.10
C VAL A 37 0.24 -7.09 -2.80
N CYS A 38 -0.77 -6.88 -1.95
CA CYS A 38 -1.08 -7.65 -0.77
C CYS A 38 -2.35 -8.46 -1.06
N ASP A 39 -2.24 -9.67 -1.62
CA ASP A 39 -3.42 -10.44 -2.08
C ASP A 39 -4.41 -10.72 -0.95
N ARG A 40 -3.90 -10.91 0.28
CA ARG A 40 -4.72 -11.18 1.45
C ARG A 40 -5.66 -10.02 1.80
N HIS A 41 -5.26 -8.78 1.55
CA HIS A 41 -6.00 -7.59 1.96
C HIS A 41 -6.48 -6.75 0.77
N GLY A 42 -6.25 -7.21 -0.47
CA GLY A 42 -6.62 -6.46 -1.68
C GLY A 42 -6.00 -5.07 -1.74
N LEU A 43 -4.79 -4.91 -1.16
CA LEU A 43 -4.09 -3.62 -1.09
C LEU A 43 -2.95 -3.60 -2.10
N PHE A 44 -2.84 -2.52 -2.85
CA PHE A 44 -1.76 -2.26 -3.79
C PHE A 44 -0.90 -1.12 -3.28
N ALA A 45 0.36 -1.11 -3.72
CA ALA A 45 1.28 -0.02 -3.49
C ALA A 45 2.02 0.33 -4.77
N ARG A 46 2.33 1.61 -4.98
CA ARG A 46 3.24 2.07 -6.04
C ARG A 46 4.06 3.26 -5.57
N VAL A 47 5.21 3.48 -6.18
CA VAL A 47 5.97 4.73 -5.98
C VAL A 47 5.38 5.79 -6.90
N GLU A 48 5.09 6.97 -6.34
CA GLU A 48 4.63 8.14 -7.09
C GLU A 48 5.47 9.37 -6.76
N GLU A 49 5.48 10.32 -7.68
CA GLU A 49 6.22 11.56 -7.50
C GLU A 49 5.75 12.29 -6.22
N PRO A 50 6.67 12.85 -5.39
CA PRO A 50 6.30 13.48 -4.12
C PRO A 50 5.26 14.59 -4.24
N GLY A 51 5.30 15.41 -5.32
CA GLY A 51 4.31 16.47 -5.54
C GLY A 51 2.91 15.91 -5.69
N LYS A 52 2.73 14.95 -6.59
CA LYS A 52 1.46 14.26 -6.81
C LYS A 52 0.99 13.47 -5.58
N ALA A 53 1.93 12.83 -4.87
CA ALA A 53 1.62 12.12 -3.63
C ALA A 53 1.11 13.04 -2.52
N ALA A 54 1.57 14.29 -2.47
CA ALA A 54 1.12 15.28 -1.50
C ALA A 54 -0.26 15.86 -1.82
N GLU A 55 -0.70 15.79 -3.07
CA GLU A 55 -2.02 16.24 -3.52
C GLU A 55 -3.12 15.19 -3.30
N LEU A 56 -2.75 13.92 -3.12
CA LEU A 56 -3.70 12.82 -2.99
C LEU A 56 -4.10 12.58 -1.53
N GLU A 57 -5.41 12.65 -1.29
CA GLU A 57 -6.03 12.36 -0.01
C GLU A 57 -6.63 10.95 0.04
N ARG A 58 -6.94 10.49 1.25
CA ARG A 58 -7.62 9.21 1.44
C ARG A 58 -9.03 9.29 0.86
N GLY A 59 -9.34 8.35 -0.03
CA GLY A 59 -10.62 8.28 -0.73
C GLY A 59 -10.56 8.83 -2.15
N ASP A 60 -9.48 9.53 -2.51
CA ASP A 60 -9.34 10.06 -3.87
C ASP A 60 -9.29 8.94 -4.91
N PRO A 61 -9.82 9.19 -6.13
CA PRO A 61 -9.72 8.25 -7.22
C PRO A 61 -8.26 7.94 -7.55
N MET A 62 -7.93 6.65 -7.59
CA MET A 62 -6.60 6.16 -7.87
C MET A 62 -6.70 4.96 -8.81
N PRO A 63 -6.40 5.09 -10.12
CA PRO A 63 -6.51 3.98 -11.04
C PRO A 63 -5.58 2.85 -10.63
N LEU A 64 -6.10 1.62 -10.70
CA LEU A 64 -5.34 0.40 -10.55
C LEU A 64 -4.38 0.23 -11.74
N HIS A 65 -3.37 -0.61 -11.57
CA HIS A 65 -2.37 -0.91 -12.59
C HIS A 65 -2.99 -1.58 -13.84
N ASP A 66 -4.07 -2.34 -13.66
CA ASP A 66 -4.83 -3.00 -14.74
C ASP A 66 -5.88 -2.09 -15.40
N GLY A 67 -5.91 -0.80 -15.05
CA GLY A 67 -6.92 0.16 -15.53
C GLY A 67 -8.24 0.12 -14.76
N GLY A 68 -8.36 -0.74 -13.74
CA GLY A 68 -9.53 -0.78 -12.86
C GLY A 68 -9.68 0.49 -12.00
N ALA A 69 -10.90 0.74 -11.52
CA ALA A 69 -11.17 1.81 -10.59
C ALA A 69 -10.59 1.47 -9.21
N GLY A 70 -9.83 2.39 -8.64
CA GLY A 70 -9.29 2.27 -7.29
C GLY A 70 -9.45 3.55 -6.50
N VAL A 71 -9.16 3.45 -5.21
CA VAL A 71 -9.20 4.55 -4.26
C VAL A 71 -7.93 4.60 -3.43
N MET A 72 -7.45 5.82 -3.19
CA MET A 72 -6.30 6.10 -2.37
C MET A 72 -6.59 5.79 -0.89
N VAL A 73 -5.65 5.15 -0.22
CA VAL A 73 -5.78 4.75 1.20
C VAL A 73 -4.88 5.60 2.09
N ARG A 74 -3.59 5.68 1.76
CA ARG A 74 -2.59 6.43 2.53
C ARG A 74 -1.24 6.52 1.80
N THR A 75 -0.38 7.40 2.26
CA THR A 75 1.05 7.44 1.93
C THR A 75 1.88 6.56 2.88
N GLY A 76 3.07 6.20 2.43
CA GLY A 76 4.06 5.37 3.10
C GLY A 76 5.44 6.02 3.18
N ASP A 77 6.45 5.18 3.39
CA ASP A 77 7.86 5.58 3.39
C ASP A 77 8.27 6.16 2.03
N GLU A 78 9.18 7.14 2.06
CA GLU A 78 9.87 7.62 0.88
C GLU A 78 10.81 6.55 0.31
N ARG A 79 10.91 6.51 -1.01
CA ARG A 79 11.74 5.59 -1.78
C ARG A 79 12.50 6.36 -2.85
N PRO A 80 13.61 5.81 -3.39
CA PRO A 80 14.21 6.37 -4.59
C PRO A 80 13.15 6.51 -5.70
N GLY A 81 12.93 7.74 -6.17
CA GLY A 81 11.92 8.05 -7.17
C GLY A 81 10.58 8.57 -6.63
N GLY A 82 10.34 8.59 -5.31
CA GLY A 82 9.17 9.27 -4.75
C GLY A 82 8.61 8.68 -3.45
N VAL A 83 7.29 8.77 -3.27
CA VAL A 83 6.59 8.34 -2.06
C VAL A 83 5.77 7.08 -2.37
N LEU A 84 5.78 6.10 -1.47
CA LEU A 84 4.87 4.96 -1.58
C LEU A 84 3.42 5.42 -1.36
N LEU A 85 2.56 5.14 -2.33
CA LEU A 85 1.12 5.30 -2.21
C LEU A 85 0.45 3.94 -2.12
N TYR A 86 -0.43 3.82 -1.14
CA TYR A 86 -1.26 2.64 -0.92
C TYR A 86 -2.67 2.91 -1.40
N TYR A 87 -3.19 2.00 -2.20
CA TYR A 87 -4.51 2.13 -2.83
C TYR A 87 -5.15 0.75 -2.96
N ARG A 88 -6.46 0.70 -3.18
CA ARG A 88 -7.22 -0.55 -3.33
C ARG A 88 -8.30 -0.40 -4.39
N ALA A 89 -8.90 -1.50 -4.82
CA ALA A 89 -10.05 -1.45 -5.70
C ALA A 89 -11.19 -0.62 -5.08
N ALA A 90 -11.86 0.19 -5.92
CA ALA A 90 -13.11 0.83 -5.55
C ALA A 90 -14.16 -0.28 -5.42
N GLY A 91 -14.68 -0.47 -4.21
CA GLY A 91 -15.73 -1.46 -3.92
C GLY A 91 -17.10 -1.00 -4.38
#